data_AF-A0A920RLD0-F1
#
_entry.id   AF-A0A920RLD0-F1
#
_cell.length_a   1.000
_cell.length_b   1.000
_cell.length_c   1.000
_cell.angle_alpha   90.00
_cell.angle_beta   90.00
_cell.angle_gamma   90.00
#
_symmetry.space_group_name_H-M   'P 1'
#
loop_
_entity.id
_entity.type
_entity.pdbx_description
1 polymer ?
#
loop_
_entity_poly.entity_id
_entity_poly.type
_entity_poly.pdbx_seq_one_letter_code
_entity_poly.pdbx_strand_id
1 'polypeptide(L)'
;MRVAILDKDETPIKPFSIDRCAPLTGDNVRHHVRWKGATNLAPVVGKTVRLKFEWTRGELYAFWTGAERKWNTPDTTTWSPPASR
;
A
#
# COMPACT_ATOMS: atom_id res chain seq x y z
N MET A 1 -4.59 16.90 -0.46
CA MET A 1 -3.54 15.93 -0.04
C MET A 1 -2.97 15.21 -1.26
N ARG A 2 -1.70 14.81 -1.23
CA ARG A 2 -1.05 13.94 -2.20
C ARG A 2 -0.32 12.82 -1.46
N VAL A 3 -0.06 11.72 -2.14
CA VAL A 3 0.61 10.54 -1.58
C VAL A 3 1.67 10.04 -2.57
N ALA A 4 2.81 9.61 -2.06
CA ALA A 4 3.82 8.89 -2.82
C ALA A 4 4.08 7.52 -2.20
N ILE A 5 4.44 6.56 -3.04
CA ILE A 5 4.92 5.24 -2.62
C ILE A 5 6.44 5.24 -2.78
N LEU A 6 7.12 5.01 -1.67
CA LEU A 6 8.57 4.91 -1.58
C LEU A 6 8.96 3.45 -1.35
N ASP A 7 10.18 3.10 -1.71
CA ASP A 7 10.78 1.84 -1.30
C ASP A 7 11.25 1.89 0.16
N LYS A 8 11.95 0.83 0.58
CA LYS A 8 12.51 0.72 1.94
C LYS A 8 13.55 1.81 2.26
N ASP A 9 14.19 2.37 1.25
CA ASP A 9 15.28 3.34 1.33
C ASP A 9 14.76 4.78 1.10
N GLU A 10 13.44 4.98 1.23
CA GLU A 10 12.74 6.26 1.06
C GLU A 10 12.84 6.85 -0.36
N THR A 11 13.17 6.03 -1.35
CA THR A 11 13.24 6.47 -2.74
C THR A 11 11.88 6.31 -3.43
N PRO A 12 11.34 7.34 -4.11
CA PRO A 12 10.07 7.23 -4.82
C PRO A 12 10.09 6.17 -5.92
N ILE A 13 9.13 5.24 -5.87
CA ILE A 13 8.95 4.23 -6.90
C ILE A 13 8.13 4.85 -8.03
N LYS A 14 8.73 5.10 -9.20
CA LYS A 14 7.97 5.60 -10.37
C LYS A 14 6.99 4.51 -10.87
N PRO A 15 5.76 4.88 -11.28
CA PRO A 15 5.20 6.25 -11.41
C PRO A 15 4.52 6.81 -10.14
N PHE A 16 4.65 6.17 -8.98
CA PHE A 16 3.95 6.51 -7.73
C PHE A 16 4.59 7.66 -6.94
N SER A 17 5.17 8.64 -7.64
CA SER A 17 5.81 9.81 -7.04
C SER A 17 4.80 10.93 -6.74
N ILE A 18 5.20 11.87 -5.87
CA ILE A 18 4.30 12.92 -5.40
C ILE A 18 3.85 13.88 -6.51
N ASP A 19 4.73 14.16 -7.48
CA ASP A 19 4.49 15.02 -8.64
C ASP A 19 3.48 14.39 -9.62
N ARG A 20 3.36 13.06 -9.59
CA ARG A 20 2.40 12.31 -10.41
C ARG A 20 1.09 12.07 -9.68
N CYS A 21 1.01 12.29 -8.37
CA CYS A 21 -0.21 12.10 -7.60
C CYS A 21 -1.24 13.17 -7.94
N ALA A 22 -2.41 12.74 -8.41
CA ALA A 22 -3.57 13.62 -8.49
C ALA A 22 -3.94 14.11 -7.07
N PRO A 23 -4.19 15.42 -6.86
CA PRO A 23 -4.61 15.91 -5.55
C PRO A 23 -5.91 15.25 -5.08
N LEU A 24 -5.89 14.73 -3.85
CA LEU A 24 -7.07 14.32 -3.12
C LEU A 24 -7.70 15.56 -2.47
N THR A 25 -8.97 15.78 -2.75
CA THR A 25 -9.77 16.91 -2.25
C THR A 25 -11.09 16.40 -1.68
N GLY A 26 -11.66 17.14 -0.72
CA GLY A 26 -12.92 16.82 -0.07
C GLY A 26 -12.75 16.18 1.31
N ASP A 27 -13.88 16.04 2.01
CA ASP A 27 -13.95 15.56 3.38
C ASP A 27 -14.55 14.14 3.42
N ASN A 28 -13.68 13.14 3.24
CA ASN A 28 -14.06 11.73 3.27
C ASN A 28 -12.92 10.91 3.86
N VAL A 29 -13.23 9.80 4.51
CA VAL A 29 -12.22 8.86 5.05
C VAL A 29 -11.72 7.90 3.98
N ARG A 30 -12.56 7.55 2.99
CA ARG A 30 -12.19 6.67 1.88
C ARG A 30 -11.93 7.48 0.61
N HIS A 31 -10.71 7.40 0.11
CA HIS A 31 -10.32 8.04 -1.15
C HIS A 31 -9.56 7.06 -2.04
N HIS A 32 -9.77 7.18 -3.35
CA HIS A 32 -8.99 6.44 -4.34
C HIS A 32 -7.81 7.31 -4.80
N VAL A 33 -6.59 6.95 -4.37
CA VAL A 33 -5.37 7.64 -4.82
C VAL A 33 -5.08 7.29 -6.28
N ARG A 34 -4.73 8.28 -7.10
CA ARG A 34 -4.39 8.09 -8.51
C ARG A 34 -3.07 8.78 -8.83
N TRP A 35 -2.23 8.10 -9.61
CA TRP A 35 -0.99 8.64 -10.13
C TRP A 35 -1.02 8.68 -11.65
N LYS A 36 -0.57 9.77 -12.25
CA LYS A 36 -0.50 9.93 -13.71
C LYS A 36 0.50 8.94 -14.30
N GLY A 37 0.01 8.07 -15.19
CA GLY A 37 0.82 7.02 -15.82
C GLY A 37 0.84 5.71 -15.03
N ALA A 38 0.06 5.59 -13.94
CA ALA A 38 -0.15 4.35 -13.22
C ALA A 38 -1.55 3.80 -13.51
N THR A 39 -1.65 2.58 -14.04
CA THR A 39 -2.94 1.90 -14.24
C THR A 39 -3.33 1.06 -13.02
N ASN A 40 -2.33 0.50 -12.32
CA ASN A 40 -2.52 -0.35 -11.15
C ASN A 40 -1.29 -0.31 -10.22
N LEU A 41 -1.39 -1.01 -9.08
CA LEU A 41 -0.32 -1.16 -8.09
C LEU A 41 0.54 -2.42 -8.30
N ALA A 42 0.39 -3.14 -9.43
CA ALA A 42 1.14 -4.38 -9.68
C ALA A 42 2.67 -4.23 -9.49
N PRO A 43 3.32 -3.11 -9.86
CA PRO A 43 4.77 -2.96 -9.69
C PRO A 43 5.27 -2.93 -8.23
N VAL A 44 4.38 -2.74 -7.26
CA VAL A 44 4.72 -2.66 -5.82
C VAL A 44 4.21 -3.85 -5.02
N VAL A 45 3.50 -4.80 -5.65
CA VAL A 45 3.04 -6.02 -4.99
C VAL A 45 4.26 -6.83 -4.51
N GLY A 46 4.21 -7.28 -3.26
CA GLY A 46 5.28 -8.08 -2.65
C GLY A 46 6.52 -7.28 -2.23
N LYS A 47 6.52 -5.95 -2.38
CA LYS A 47 7.63 -5.09 -1.95
C LYS A 47 7.30 -4.41 -0.62
N THR A 48 8.30 -4.29 0.24
CA THR A 48 8.23 -3.38 1.38
C THR A 48 8.17 -1.96 0.85
N VAL A 49 7.09 -1.25 1.19
CA VAL A 49 6.88 0.13 0.77
C VAL A 49 6.67 1.04 1.97
N ARG A 50 7.01 2.31 1.79
CA ARG A 50 6.65 3.40 2.70
C ARG A 50 5.70 4.36 1.99
N LEU A 51 4.76 4.95 2.73
CA LEU A 51 3.85 5.96 2.20
C LEU A 51 4.27 7.33 2.71
N LYS A 52 4.49 8.27 1.78
CA LYS A 52 4.74 9.68 2.09
C LYS A 52 3.50 10.50 1.77
N PHE A 53 2.98 11.22 2.75
CA PHE A 53 1.81 12.09 2.58
C PHE A 53 2.25 13.56 2.58
N GLU A 54 1.71 14.34 1.65
CA GLU A 54 1.86 15.80 1.64
C GLU A 54 0.47 16.44 1.59
N TRP A 55 0.13 17.25 2.59
CA TRP A 55 -1.11 18.02 2.58
C TRP A 55 -0.91 19.39 3.22
N THR A 56 -1.83 20.28 2.89
CA THR A 56 -1.98 21.60 3.50
C THR A 56 -3.37 21.67 4.10
N ARG A 57 -3.48 22.16 5.34
CA ARG A 57 -4.77 22.32 6.05
C ARG A 57 -5.56 21.01 6.16
N GLY A 58 -5.11 20.13 7.05
CA GLY A 58 -5.79 18.87 7.33
C GLY A 58 -5.16 18.16 8.51
N GLU A 59 -5.87 17.16 9.02
CA GLU A 59 -5.43 16.33 10.13
C GLU A 59 -5.37 14.88 9.65
N LEU A 60 -4.31 14.16 10.04
CA LEU A 60 -4.15 12.75 9.73
C LEU A 60 -4.50 11.93 10.96
N TYR A 61 -5.47 11.07 10.78
CA TYR A 61 -5.92 10.14 11.79
C TYR A 61 -5.52 8.72 11.40
N ALA A 62 -5.04 7.96 12.38
CA ALA A 62 -4.80 6.53 12.24
C ALA A 62 -5.75 5.81 13.20
N PHE A 63 -6.70 5.07 12.63
CA PHE A 63 -7.62 4.24 13.40
C PHE A 63 -7.27 2.78 13.17
N TRP A 64 -7.23 1.99 14.24
CA TRP A 64 -7.15 0.54 14.14
C TRP A 64 -8.55 -0.04 14.32
N THR A 65 -9.02 -0.86 13.38
CA THR A 65 -10.27 -1.62 13.52
C THR A 65 -10.00 -3.11 13.29
N GLY A 66 -10.11 -3.94 14.33
CA GLY A 66 -10.14 -5.42 14.22
C GLY A 66 -11.60 -5.93 14.17
N ALA A 67 -11.91 -7.14 13.68
CA ALA A 67 -11.15 -8.39 13.79
C ALA A 67 -10.60 -9.02 12.48
N GLU A 68 -9.51 -9.76 12.68
CA GLU A 68 -8.64 -10.62 11.84
C GLU A 68 -8.88 -10.72 10.32
N ARG A 69 -7.82 -10.48 9.54
CA ARG A 69 -7.65 -11.16 8.25
C ARG A 69 -6.62 -12.26 8.37
N LYS A 70 -7.08 -13.50 8.19
CA LYS A 70 -6.23 -14.67 7.97
C LYS A 70 -5.27 -14.37 6.84
N TRP A 71 -3.99 -14.54 7.15
CA TRP A 71 -2.90 -14.64 6.20
C TRP A 71 -3.19 -15.79 5.22
N ASN A 72 -3.15 -15.55 3.91
CA ASN A 72 -3.20 -16.63 2.92
C ASN A 72 -1.90 -17.44 3.05
N THR A 73 -2.00 -18.67 3.57
CA THR A 73 -0.91 -19.63 3.66
C THR A 73 -0.27 -19.83 2.27
N PRO A 74 1.07 -19.91 2.16
CA PRO A 74 1.72 -20.41 0.95
C PRO A 74 1.23 -21.85 0.69
N ASP A 75 1.12 -22.21 -0.59
CA ASP A 75 0.48 -23.44 -1.11
C ASP A 75 0.65 -24.68 -0.19
N THR A 76 -0.47 -25.19 0.32
CA THR A 76 -0.53 -26.37 1.21
C THR A 76 -0.72 -27.69 0.46
N THR A 77 -0.80 -27.69 -0.88
CA THR A 77 -1.04 -28.92 -1.66
C THR A 77 0.21 -29.82 -1.78
N THR A 78 1.39 -29.35 -1.36
CA THR A 78 2.66 -30.09 -1.48
C THR A 78 3.23 -30.61 -0.16
N TRP A 79 2.51 -30.48 0.96
CA TRP A 79 3.01 -30.99 2.23
C TRP A 79 2.77 -32.51 2.36
N SER A 80 3.85 -33.29 2.29
CA SER A 80 3.86 -34.69 2.73
C SER A 80 4.36 -34.77 4.18
N PRO A 81 3.65 -35.44 5.10
CA PRO A 81 4.15 -35.65 6.45
C PRO A 81 5.44 -36.50 6.42
N PRO A 82 6.45 -36.22 7.27
CA PRO A 82 7.55 -37.16 7.47
C PRO A 82 7.02 -38.46 8.09
N ALA A 83 7.40 -39.59 7.52
CA ALA A 83 6.97 -40.91 7.99
C ALA A 83 7.32 -41.12 9.47
N SER A 84 6.32 -41.50 10.27
CA SER A 84 6.45 -41.72 11.71
C SER A 84 7.42 -42.86 12.03
N ARG A 85 8.33 -42.64 12.98
CA ARG A 85 9.17 -43.66 13.62
C ARG A 85 8.73 -43.84 15.06
#